data_AF-A0A968VQL3-F1
#
_entry.id   AF-A0A968VQL3-F1
#
_cell.length_a   1.000
_cell.length_b   1.000
_cell.length_c   1.000
_cell.angle_alpha   90.00
_cell.angle_beta   90.00
_cell.angle_gamma   90.00
#
_symmetry.space_group_name_H-M   'P 1'
#
loop_
_entity.id
_entity.type
_entity.pdbx_description
1 polymer ?
#
loop_
_entity_poly.entity_id
_entity_poly.type
_entity_poly.pdbx_seq_one_letter_code
_entity_poly.pdbx_strand_id
1 'polypeptide(L)'
;MNEASRSRLAGFDPDALIGTLPSALRFFLAFLVLAGLLAALFLPRAQILSSGREVRLAIVPVDPRDLLRGDYVILNYAIGELNLTVLPGDDGFRRGDPAFVVL
;
A
#
# COMPACT_ATOMS: atom_id res chain seq x y z
N MET A 1 5.47 -43.13 -17.67
CA MET A 1 5.36 -41.92 -16.83
C MET A 1 6.72 -41.70 -16.17
N ASN A 2 7.68 -41.07 -16.88
CA ASN A 2 9.11 -41.21 -16.58
C ASN A 2 9.67 -39.98 -15.83
N GLU A 3 10.43 -40.25 -14.76
CA GLU A 3 11.13 -39.28 -13.90
C GLU A 3 12.07 -38.34 -14.66
N ALA A 4 12.49 -38.72 -15.87
CA ALA A 4 13.34 -37.93 -16.77
C ALA A 4 12.72 -36.59 -17.24
N SER A 5 11.41 -36.38 -17.06
CA SER A 5 10.77 -35.10 -17.41
C SER A 5 10.83 -34.06 -16.28
N ARG A 6 11.19 -34.45 -15.04
CA ARG A 6 11.31 -33.53 -13.91
C ARG A 6 12.62 -32.73 -13.90
N SER A 7 13.69 -33.25 -14.49
CA SER A 7 15.01 -32.61 -14.50
C SER A 7 15.21 -31.55 -15.59
N ARG A 8 14.30 -31.48 -16.58
CA ARG A 8 14.40 -30.51 -17.70
C ARG A 8 13.73 -29.16 -17.44
N LEU A 9 13.08 -28.97 -16.30
CA LEU A 9 12.44 -27.70 -15.93
C LEU A 9 13.33 -26.81 -15.04
N ALA A 10 14.53 -27.24 -14.70
CA ALA A 10 15.50 -26.49 -13.90
C ALA A 10 16.74 -26.16 -14.74
N GLY A 11 16.60 -25.25 -15.70
CA GLY A 11 17.72 -24.73 -16.51
C GLY A 11 18.46 -23.56 -15.86
N PHE A 12 18.19 -23.25 -14.59
CA PHE A 12 18.83 -22.19 -13.84
C PHE A 12 19.46 -22.80 -12.60
N ASP A 13 20.78 -22.96 -12.62
CA ASP A 13 21.57 -23.39 -11.48
C ASP A 13 22.00 -22.15 -10.68
N PRO A 14 21.29 -21.79 -9.58
CA PRO A 14 21.63 -20.61 -8.79
C PRO A 14 23.03 -20.72 -8.19
N ASP A 15 23.46 -21.93 -7.84
CA ASP A 15 24.76 -22.18 -7.22
C ASP A 15 25.93 -21.95 -8.18
N ALA A 16 25.73 -22.23 -9.48
CA ALA A 16 26.73 -21.98 -10.52
C ALA A 16 26.91 -20.47 -10.78
N LEU A 17 25.80 -19.72 -10.75
CA LEU A 17 25.78 -18.25 -10.86
C LEU A 17 26.44 -17.59 -9.65
N ILE A 18 26.15 -18.10 -8.45
CA ILE A 18 26.74 -17.61 -7.20
C ILE A 18 28.24 -17.89 -7.22
N GLY A 19 28.67 -19.13 -7.54
CA GLY A 19 30.06 -19.57 -7.51
C GLY A 19 31.06 -18.78 -8.37
N THR A 20 30.63 -18.15 -9.47
CA THR A 20 31.50 -17.43 -10.40
C THR A 20 31.82 -16.00 -9.97
N LEU A 21 30.97 -15.37 -9.14
CA LEU A 21 31.14 -13.98 -8.74
C LEU A 21 32.05 -13.86 -7.49
N PRO A 22 32.97 -12.88 -7.44
CA PRO A 22 33.75 -12.62 -6.24
C PRO A 22 32.83 -12.24 -5.08
N SER A 23 33.18 -12.67 -3.86
CA SER A 23 32.36 -12.48 -2.65
C SER A 23 31.99 -11.01 -2.43
N ALA A 24 32.91 -10.07 -2.68
CA ALA A 24 32.68 -8.63 -2.59
C ALA A 24 31.52 -8.14 -3.49
N LEU A 25 31.42 -8.65 -4.71
CA LEU A 25 30.36 -8.26 -5.64
C LEU A 25 29.00 -8.80 -5.19
N ARG A 26 28.96 -9.99 -4.58
CA ARG A 26 27.72 -10.56 -4.01
C ARG A 26 27.20 -9.70 -2.87
N PHE A 27 28.08 -9.31 -1.93
CA PHE A 27 27.70 -8.40 -0.84
C PHE A 27 27.25 -7.03 -1.36
N PHE A 28 27.92 -6.51 -2.39
CA PHE A 28 27.52 -5.26 -3.01
C PHE A 28 26.14 -5.33 -3.68
N LEU A 29 25.86 -6.41 -4.42
CA LEU A 29 24.54 -6.65 -5.00
C LEU A 29 23.47 -6.81 -3.93
N ALA A 30 23.73 -7.57 -2.87
CA ALA A 30 22.82 -7.71 -1.74
C ALA A 30 22.53 -6.36 -1.07
N PHE A 31 23.56 -5.53 -0.90
CA PHE A 31 23.42 -4.17 -0.39
C PHE A 31 22.54 -3.30 -1.29
N LEU A 32 22.76 -3.32 -2.61
CA LEU A 32 21.94 -2.55 -3.57
C LEU A 32 20.48 -3.00 -3.57
N VAL A 33 20.23 -4.32 -3.50
CA VAL A 33 18.87 -4.85 -3.41
C VAL A 33 18.19 -4.37 -2.13
N LEU A 34 18.87 -4.44 -0.99
CA LEU A 34 18.32 -3.98 0.28
C LEU A 34 18.05 -2.47 0.27
N ALA A 35 19.01 -1.67 -0.22
CA ALA A 35 18.86 -0.22 -0.34
C ALA A 35 17.70 0.15 -1.27
N GLY A 36 17.56 -0.55 -2.39
CA GLY A 36 16.44 -0.38 -3.32
C GLY A 36 15.09 -0.73 -2.70
N LEU A 37 15.02 -1.81 -1.91
CA LEU A 37 13.79 -2.22 -1.22
C LEU A 37 13.37 -1.18 -0.17
N LEU A 38 14.33 -0.67 0.60
CA LEU A 38 14.09 0.41 1.54
C LEU A 38 13.61 1.66 0.81
N ALA A 39 14.31 2.08 -0.25
CA ALA A 39 13.92 3.24 -1.05
C ALA A 39 12.49 3.10 -1.59
N ALA A 40 12.09 1.92 -2.08
CA ALA A 40 10.74 1.66 -2.57
C ALA A 40 9.65 1.84 -1.50
N LEU A 41 9.96 1.64 -0.22
CA LEU A 41 9.03 1.87 0.88
C LEU A 41 8.81 3.37 1.16
N PHE A 42 9.83 4.19 0.94
CA PHE A 42 9.82 5.63 1.26
C PHE A 42 9.42 6.51 0.07
N LEU A 43 9.81 6.14 -1.14
CA LEU A 43 9.61 6.97 -2.34
C LEU A 43 8.15 7.38 -2.57
N PRO A 44 7.15 6.48 -2.44
CA PRO A 44 5.75 6.86 -2.63
C PRO A 44 5.28 7.93 -1.65
N ARG A 45 5.70 7.84 -0.38
CA ARG A 45 5.35 8.83 0.64
C ARG A 45 6.01 10.18 0.38
N ALA A 46 7.28 10.16 -0.04
CA ALA A 46 8.00 11.37 -0.41
C ALA A 46 7.34 12.08 -1.61
N GLN A 47 6.87 11.32 -2.61
CA GLN A 47 6.14 11.86 -3.76
C GLN A 47 4.82 12.53 -3.36
N ILE A 48 4.05 11.90 -2.47
CA ILE A 48 2.80 12.48 -1.94
C ILE A 48 3.09 13.78 -1.18
N LEU A 49 4.15 13.83 -0.38
CA LEU A 49 4.49 15.03 0.39
C LEU A 49 5.03 16.17 -0.49
N SER A 50 5.74 15.86 -1.58
CA SER A 50 6.35 16.88 -2.44
C SER A 50 5.43 17.40 -3.54
N SER A 51 4.55 16.54 -4.07
CA SER A 51 3.74 16.82 -5.26
C SER A 51 2.26 16.45 -5.09
N GLY A 52 1.87 16.01 -3.89
CA GLY A 52 0.49 15.66 -3.62
C GLY A 52 -0.46 16.86 -3.69
N ARG A 53 -1.71 16.56 -4.02
CA ARG A 53 -2.81 17.52 -3.98
C ARG A 53 -3.30 17.65 -2.54
N GLU A 54 -3.28 18.84 -1.96
CA GLU A 54 -3.90 19.10 -0.66
C GLU A 54 -5.43 19.00 -0.79
N VAL A 55 -6.05 18.08 -0.05
CA VAL A 55 -7.51 17.93 0.03
C VAL A 55 -7.94 18.19 1.47
N ARG A 56 -8.70 19.27 1.68
CA ARG A 56 -9.24 19.63 3.00
C ARG A 56 -10.61 19.03 3.18
N LEU A 57 -10.78 18.20 4.21
CA LEU A 57 -12.04 17.56 4.55
C LEU A 57 -12.63 18.18 5.81
N ALA A 58 -13.92 18.52 5.76
CA ALA A 58 -14.64 19.02 6.93
C ALA A 58 -14.86 17.87 7.91
N ILE A 59 -14.45 18.08 9.17
CA ILE A 59 -14.70 17.15 10.27
C ILE A 59 -16.08 17.40 10.87
N VAL A 60 -16.72 16.32 11.30
CA VAL A 60 -17.93 16.36 12.13
C VAL A 60 -17.51 15.98 13.56
N PRO A 61 -17.40 16.96 14.48
CA PRO A 61 -16.95 16.69 15.83
C PRO A 61 -18.01 15.83 16.55
N VAL A 62 -17.59 14.64 17.00
CA VAL A 62 -18.37 13.80 17.92
C VAL A 62 -17.68 13.90 19.26
N ASP A 63 -18.36 14.46 20.27
CA ASP A 63 -17.86 14.53 21.66
C ASP A 63 -18.19 13.20 22.36
N PRO A 64 -17.25 12.26 22.48
CA PRO A 64 -17.56 10.89 22.87
C PRO A 64 -17.25 10.73 24.36
N ARG A 65 -17.74 11.67 25.18
CA ARG A 65 -17.57 11.59 26.64
C ARG A 65 -18.22 10.31 27.13
N ASP A 66 -17.38 9.32 27.32
CA ASP A 66 -17.72 8.11 28.04
C ASP A 66 -16.95 8.18 29.36
N LEU A 67 -17.69 8.36 30.45
CA LEU A 67 -17.19 8.73 31.78
C LEU A 67 -16.10 7.79 32.32
N LEU A 68 -15.91 6.62 31.71
CA LEU A 68 -15.00 5.56 32.13
C LEU A 68 -13.92 5.18 31.10
N ARG A 69 -13.88 5.79 29.90
CA ARG A 69 -12.90 5.46 28.83
C ARG A 69 -11.87 6.57 28.54
N GLY A 70 -12.02 7.74 29.14
CA GLY A 70 -11.18 8.90 28.88
C GLY A 70 -11.51 9.59 27.55
N ASP A 71 -10.75 10.64 27.23
CA ASP A 71 -10.95 11.45 26.04
C ASP A 71 -10.37 10.73 24.81
N TYR A 72 -11.25 10.28 23.92
CA TYR A 72 -10.87 9.89 22.56
C TYR A 72 -11.60 10.79 21.56
N VAL A 73 -11.07 10.95 20.35
CA VAL A 73 -11.73 11.74 19.29
C VAL A 73 -11.97 10.82 18.12
N ILE A 74 -13.23 10.70 17.71
CA ILE A 74 -13.58 10.02 16.46
C ILE A 74 -13.49 11.05 15.34
N LEU A 75 -12.56 10.84 14.40
CA LEU A 75 -12.43 11.67 13.21
C LEU A 75 -13.49 11.27 12.18
N ASN A 76 -14.72 11.71 12.39
CA ASN A 76 -15.76 11.64 11.37
C ASN A 76 -15.58 12.79 10.37
N TYR A 77 -15.71 12.49 9.08
CA TYR A 77 -15.65 13.48 8.01
C TYR A 77 -17.04 13.61 7.36
N ALA A 78 -17.41 14.83 6.97
CA ALA A 78 -18.70 15.09 6.32
C ALA A 78 -18.88 14.28 5.03
N ILE A 79 -17.80 13.98 4.31
CA ILE A 79 -17.81 13.15 3.10
C ILE A 79 -18.08 11.65 3.37
N GLY A 80 -18.08 11.22 4.64
CA GLY A 80 -18.39 9.85 5.03
C GLY A 80 -19.87 9.50 4.91
N GLU A 81 -20.74 10.51 4.80
CA GLU A 81 -22.18 10.35 4.56
C GLU A 81 -22.53 10.92 3.18
N LEU A 82 -22.93 10.05 2.27
CA LEU A 82 -23.31 10.42 0.90
C LEU A 82 -24.83 10.51 0.79
N ASN A 83 -25.34 11.66 0.35
CA ASN A 83 -26.75 11.82 0.02
C ASN A 83 -27.00 11.35 -1.42
N LEU A 84 -27.38 10.08 -1.57
CA LEU A 84 -27.61 9.44 -2.85
C LEU A 84 -28.78 10.05 -3.65
N THR A 85 -29.70 10.76 -2.99
CA THR A 85 -30.81 11.44 -3.66
C THR A 85 -30.35 12.64 -4.49
N VAL A 86 -29.21 13.25 -4.12
CA VAL A 86 -28.66 14.43 -4.78
C VAL A 86 -27.52 14.06 -5.74
N LEU A 87 -26.88 12.91 -5.52
CA LEU A 87 -25.77 12.44 -6.34
C LEU A 87 -26.30 11.73 -7.61
N PRO A 88 -25.85 12.14 -8.82
CA PRO A 88 -26.20 11.43 -10.03
C PRO A 88 -25.46 10.09 -10.09
N GLY A 89 -26.17 8.98 -10.35
CA GLY A 89 -25.56 7.67 -10.50
C GLY A 89 -26.41 6.51 -9.96
N ASP A 90 -25.77 5.37 -9.79
CA ASP A 90 -26.33 4.19 -9.12
C ASP A 90 -26.49 4.48 -7.62
N ASP A 91 -27.60 4.07 -7.03
CA ASP A 91 -27.92 4.22 -5.60
C ASP A 91 -27.73 2.92 -4.81
N GLY A 92 -27.24 1.86 -5.46
CA GLY A 92 -26.98 0.54 -4.88
C GLY A 92 -25.81 0.45 -3.88
N PHE A 93 -25.36 1.57 -3.31
CA PHE A 93 -24.24 1.60 -2.37
C PHE A 93 -24.61 0.97 -1.02
N ARG A 94 -23.71 0.12 -0.50
CA ARG A 94 -23.78 -0.38 0.87
C ARG A 94 -22.81 0.37 1.76
N ARG A 95 -23.12 0.38 3.07
CA ARG A 95 -22.23 0.99 4.06
C ARG A 95 -20.87 0.29 4.03
N GLY A 96 -19.81 1.08 3.81
CA GLY A 96 -18.43 0.58 3.72
C GLY A 96 -17.94 0.33 2.29
N ASP A 97 -18.79 0.50 1.27
CA ASP A 97 -18.35 0.40 -0.12
C ASP A 97 -17.39 1.56 -0.47
N PRO A 98 -16.33 1.28 -1.25
CA PRO A 98 -15.40 2.32 -1.67
C PRO A 98 -16.04 3.24 -2.71
N ALA A 99 -15.97 4.55 -2.48
CA ALA A 99 -16.34 5.59 -3.43
C ALA A 99 -15.09 6.37 -3.86
N PHE A 100 -14.93 6.59 -5.16
CA PHE A 100 -13.79 7.32 -5.73
C PHE A 100 -14.26 8.65 -6.31
N VAL A 101 -13.41 9.67 -6.20
CA VAL A 101 -13.60 10.96 -6.84
C VAL A 101 -12.47 11.21 -7.81
N VAL A 102 -12.77 11.85 -8.95
CA VAL A 102 -11.76 12.27 -9.92
C VAL A 102 -11.28 13.66 -9.51
N LEU A 103 -9.95 13.81 -9.42
CA LEU A 103 -9.26 15.04 -9.00
C LEU A 103 -8.65 15.77 -10.19
#